data_AF-A0A2V7TC39-F1
#
_entry.id   AF-A0A2V7TC39-F1
#
_cell.length_a   1.000
_cell.length_b   1.000
_cell.length_c   1.000
_cell.angle_alpha   90.00
_cell.angle_beta   90.00
_cell.angle_gamma   90.00
#
_symmetry.space_group_name_H-M   'P 1'
#
loop_
_entity.id
_entity.type
_entity.pdbx_description
1 polymer ?
#
loop_
_entity_poly.entity_id
_entity_poly.type
_entity_poly.pdbx_seq_one_letter_code
_entity_poly.pdbx_strand_id
1 'polypeptide(L)'
;MAADQLAVLLMAYGGPGNLAEVEPYLLDVRGGRPTKPQLVEEIRARYARIGGRSPILEHTRAQAAGVGRALGTGFRTYVGMRHWHPYIKDSVAEIRRAGTQRVVGVVMAPHYSGMSVGAYEKKLLEAAHESEPLEVALVRSWWEQPAFLDTMANRVRQALQRFPKPSEVQVIFTAHSLPERILAAGDPYPEELKASAAEVARRLELGEWHFAYQSAGATNEPWLGPDAAELMTKLAREKRADAMLLVPIGFVCDHVEILYDIDIEYQALARRLGVQLERTASLNDDPGLVAAVAQVVKHAAAERDWL
;
A
#
# COMPACT_ATOMS: atom_id res chain seq x y z
N MET A 1 -33.41 16.34 -9.04
CA MET A 1 -32.01 16.80 -9.04
C MET A 1 -31.23 15.80 -8.22
N ALA A 2 -30.19 15.18 -8.76
CA ALA A 2 -29.35 14.30 -7.94
C ALA A 2 -28.80 15.13 -6.77
N ALA A 3 -28.83 14.57 -5.56
CA ALA A 3 -28.19 15.21 -4.41
C ALA A 3 -26.74 15.55 -4.78
N ASP A 4 -26.24 16.69 -4.32
CA ASP A 4 -24.87 17.14 -4.55
C ASP A 4 -23.91 16.18 -3.83
N GLN A 5 -23.52 15.10 -4.52
CA GLN A 5 -22.67 14.06 -3.96
C GLN A 5 -21.20 14.47 -4.05
N LEU A 6 -20.48 14.33 -2.95
CA LEU A 6 -19.02 14.46 -2.93
C LEU A 6 -18.37 13.25 -3.59
N ALA A 7 -17.45 13.49 -4.53
CA ALA A 7 -16.67 12.41 -5.11
C ALA A 7 -15.54 12.01 -4.15
N VAL A 8 -15.29 10.71 -4.05
CA VAL A 8 -14.17 10.15 -3.28
C VAL A 8 -13.34 9.31 -4.22
N LEU A 9 -12.12 9.74 -4.54
CA LEU A 9 -11.22 9.02 -5.42
C LEU A 9 -10.20 8.23 -4.59
N LEU A 10 -10.38 6.91 -4.53
CA LEU A 10 -9.39 6.00 -3.95
C LEU A 10 -8.31 5.74 -5.00
N MET A 11 -7.07 6.09 -4.66
CA MET A 11 -5.92 5.99 -5.56
C MET A 11 -4.97 4.89 -5.13
N ALA A 12 -4.55 4.04 -6.07
CA ALA A 12 -3.60 2.97 -5.80
C ALA A 12 -2.60 2.83 -6.96
N TYR A 13 -1.53 2.07 -6.75
CA TYR A 13 -0.41 2.00 -7.71
C TYR A 13 -0.88 1.50 -9.09
N GLY A 14 -1.75 0.50 -9.10
CA GLY A 14 -2.18 -0.21 -10.31
C GLY A 14 -1.24 -1.37 -10.66
N GLY A 15 -1.73 -2.30 -11.45
CA GLY A 15 -0.97 -3.46 -11.90
C GLY A 15 -1.63 -4.14 -13.08
N PRO A 16 -0.88 -4.93 -13.86
CA PRO A 16 -1.35 -5.55 -15.09
C PRO A 16 -2.48 -6.56 -14.80
N GLY A 17 -3.53 -6.54 -15.61
CA GLY A 17 -4.69 -7.43 -15.50
C GLY A 17 -4.45 -8.82 -16.07
N ASN A 18 -3.38 -9.00 -16.84
CA ASN A 18 -2.92 -10.28 -17.37
C ASN A 18 -1.42 -10.21 -17.74
N LEU A 19 -0.82 -11.34 -18.11
CA LEU A 19 0.60 -11.41 -18.45
C LEU A 19 0.98 -10.58 -19.68
N ALA A 20 0.10 -10.45 -20.69
CA ALA A 20 0.41 -9.68 -21.90
C ALA A 20 0.57 -8.18 -21.62
N GLU A 21 -0.09 -7.69 -20.57
CA GLU A 21 -0.05 -6.29 -20.14
C GLU A 21 1.20 -5.90 -19.34
N VAL A 22 2.05 -6.85 -18.95
CA VAL A 22 3.23 -6.58 -18.10
C VAL A 22 4.20 -5.59 -18.75
N GLU A 23 4.52 -5.77 -20.03
CA GLU A 23 5.47 -4.90 -20.71
C GLU A 23 4.94 -3.46 -20.90
N PRO A 24 3.71 -3.24 -21.41
CA PRO A 24 3.11 -1.91 -21.43
C PRO A 24 2.99 -1.27 -20.04
N TYR A 25 2.66 -2.04 -19.01
CA TYR A 25 2.61 -1.56 -17.63
C TYR A 25 3.97 -1.05 -17.15
N LEU A 26 5.04 -1.82 -17.39
CA LEU A 26 6.39 -1.40 -17.02
C LEU A 26 6.86 -0.17 -17.79
N LEU A 27 6.41 -0.01 -19.04
CA LEU A 27 6.67 1.20 -19.82
C LEU A 27 6.06 2.43 -19.14
N ASP A 28 4.83 2.33 -18.63
CA ASP A 28 4.17 3.41 -17.88
C ASP A 28 4.88 3.69 -16.55
N VAL A 29 5.16 2.65 -15.75
CA VAL A 29 5.89 2.73 -14.47
C VAL A 29 7.21 3.50 -14.62
N ARG A 30 7.91 3.28 -15.74
CA ARG A 30 9.20 3.92 -16.03
C ARG A 30 9.10 5.27 -16.74
N GLY A 31 7.89 5.81 -16.91
CA GLY A 31 7.63 7.10 -17.55
C GLY A 31 7.94 7.08 -19.05
N GLY A 32 7.56 6.01 -19.74
CA GLY A 32 7.79 5.82 -21.18
C GLY A 32 9.19 5.30 -21.54
N ARG A 33 10.06 5.06 -20.56
CA ARG A 33 11.40 4.50 -20.81
C ARG A 33 11.32 2.97 -20.93
N PRO A 34 11.76 2.37 -22.04
CA PRO A 34 11.72 0.92 -22.21
C PRO A 34 12.42 0.17 -21.08
N THR A 35 11.89 -1.01 -20.77
CA THR A 35 12.49 -1.97 -19.85
C THR A 35 13.32 -2.98 -20.64
N LYS A 36 14.47 -3.40 -20.10
CA LYS A 36 15.27 -4.46 -20.74
C LYS A 36 14.41 -5.73 -20.87
N PRO A 37 14.42 -6.44 -22.01
CA PRO A 37 13.59 -7.64 -22.21
C PRO A 37 13.73 -8.69 -21.11
N GLN A 38 14.94 -8.89 -20.58
CA GLN A 38 15.19 -9.83 -19.50
C GLN A 38 14.42 -9.46 -18.22
N LEU A 39 14.37 -8.17 -17.87
CA LEU A 39 13.63 -7.70 -16.70
C LEU A 39 12.11 -7.75 -16.95
N VAL A 40 11.65 -7.51 -18.18
CA VAL A 40 10.24 -7.71 -18.54
C VAL A 40 9.82 -9.16 -18.30
N GLU A 41 10.60 -10.12 -18.79
CA GLU A 41 10.31 -11.55 -18.63
C GLU A 41 10.44 -12.00 -17.17
N GLU A 42 11.37 -11.44 -16.41
CA GLU A 42 11.46 -11.66 -14.97
C GLU A 42 10.16 -11.24 -14.27
N ILE A 43 9.72 -10.00 -14.45
CA ILE A 43 8.48 -9.50 -13.85
C ILE A 43 7.25 -10.27 -14.36
N ARG A 44 7.22 -10.65 -15.64
CA ARG A 44 6.16 -11.50 -16.20
C ARG A 44 6.11 -12.85 -15.49
N ALA A 45 7.26 -13.47 -15.21
CA ALA A 45 7.34 -14.71 -14.47
C ALA A 45 6.89 -14.55 -13.01
N ARG A 46 7.16 -13.41 -12.37
CA ARG A 46 6.62 -13.10 -11.03
C ARG A 46 5.10 -13.09 -11.03
N TYR A 47 4.49 -12.35 -11.96
CA TYR A 47 3.04 -12.32 -12.12
C TYR A 47 2.45 -13.70 -12.43
N ALA A 48 3.11 -14.50 -13.27
CA ALA A 48 2.66 -15.86 -13.60
C ALA A 48 2.57 -16.75 -12.35
N ARG A 49 3.52 -16.61 -11.41
CA ARG A 49 3.55 -17.40 -10.17
C ARG A 49 2.51 -17.00 -9.13
N ILE A 50 1.91 -15.82 -9.27
CA ILE A 50 0.84 -15.33 -8.38
C ILE A 50 -0.55 -15.36 -9.03
N GLY A 51 -0.72 -16.13 -10.11
CA GLY A 51 -2.01 -16.30 -10.78
C GLY A 51 -2.17 -15.54 -12.10
N GLY A 52 -1.09 -14.96 -12.64
CA GLY A 52 -1.05 -14.37 -13.97
C GLY A 52 -1.54 -12.93 -14.08
N ARG A 53 -1.88 -12.27 -12.96
CA ARG A 53 -2.37 -10.89 -12.91
C ARG A 53 -2.13 -10.23 -11.55
N SER A 54 -2.24 -8.90 -11.48
CA SER A 54 -2.28 -8.17 -10.22
C SER A 54 -3.71 -8.13 -9.64
N PRO A 55 -3.92 -8.49 -8.36
CA PRO A 55 -5.23 -8.36 -7.70
C PRO A 55 -5.50 -6.95 -7.15
N ILE A 56 -4.54 -6.02 -7.25
CA ILE A 56 -4.65 -4.69 -6.61
C ILE A 56 -5.90 -3.91 -7.03
N LEU A 57 -6.33 -4.00 -8.29
CA LEU A 57 -7.54 -3.32 -8.77
C LEU A 57 -8.81 -3.92 -8.18
N GLU A 58 -8.86 -5.24 -8.03
CA GLU A 58 -10.00 -5.94 -7.43
C GLU A 58 -10.15 -5.53 -5.96
N HIS A 59 -9.06 -5.57 -5.20
CA HIS A 59 -9.06 -5.12 -3.81
C HIS A 59 -9.39 -3.64 -3.66
N THR A 60 -8.83 -2.77 -4.50
CA THR A 60 -9.12 -1.33 -4.44
C THR A 60 -10.59 -1.03 -4.76
N ARG A 61 -11.21 -1.78 -5.68
CA ARG A 61 -12.65 -1.67 -5.95
C ARG A 61 -13.51 -2.14 -4.77
N ALA A 62 -13.12 -3.25 -4.14
CA ALA A 62 -13.81 -3.74 -2.94
C ALA A 62 -13.71 -2.74 -1.78
N GLN A 63 -12.51 -2.19 -1.54
CA GLN A 63 -12.27 -1.11 -0.59
C GLN A 63 -13.14 0.13 -0.90
N ALA A 64 -13.15 0.59 -2.16
CA ALA A 64 -13.98 1.72 -2.59
C ALA A 64 -15.48 1.46 -2.33
N ALA A 65 -15.97 0.27 -2.69
CA ALA A 65 -17.36 -0.11 -2.43
C ALA A 65 -17.67 -0.14 -0.92
N GLY A 66 -16.74 -0.64 -0.09
CA GLY A 66 -16.86 -0.60 1.37
C GLY A 66 -16.92 0.82 1.92
N VAL A 67 -16.00 1.68 1.50
CA VAL A 67 -15.93 3.09 1.89
C VAL A 67 -17.22 3.82 1.48
N GLY A 68 -17.70 3.61 0.26
CA GLY A 68 -18.96 4.20 -0.20
C GLY A 68 -20.16 3.81 0.68
N ARG A 69 -20.24 2.53 1.09
CA ARG A 69 -21.29 2.09 2.04
C ARG A 69 -21.15 2.75 3.41
N ALA A 70 -19.92 2.88 3.93
CA ALA A 70 -19.66 3.48 5.24
C ALA A 70 -19.89 5.00 5.28
N LEU A 71 -19.70 5.68 4.14
CA LEU A 71 -19.92 7.12 3.99
C LEU A 71 -21.40 7.48 3.76
N GLY A 72 -22.17 6.60 3.11
CA GLY A 72 -23.59 6.80 2.83
C GLY A 72 -23.85 7.60 1.53
N THR A 73 -25.11 7.98 1.31
CA THR A 73 -25.59 8.51 0.02
C THR A 73 -25.07 9.89 -0.36
N GLY A 74 -24.46 10.63 0.58
CA GLY A 74 -23.82 11.92 0.31
C GLY A 74 -22.49 11.82 -0.46
N PHE A 75 -21.98 10.60 -0.66
CA PHE A 75 -20.70 10.36 -1.30
C PHE A 75 -20.82 9.37 -2.45
N ARG A 76 -19.94 9.52 -3.45
CA ARG A 76 -19.76 8.56 -4.52
C ARG A 76 -18.28 8.22 -4.70
N THR A 77 -17.96 6.94 -4.61
CA THR A 77 -16.57 6.47 -4.68
C THR A 77 -16.15 6.12 -6.11
N TYR A 78 -14.92 6.45 -6.45
CA TYR A 78 -14.24 6.13 -7.70
C TYR A 78 -12.88 5.51 -7.38
N VAL A 79 -12.32 4.78 -8.34
CA VAL A 79 -10.97 4.19 -8.23
C VAL A 79 -10.12 4.77 -9.35
N GLY A 80 -8.90 5.23 -9.03
CA GLY A 80 -7.95 5.76 -10.01
C GLY A 80 -6.55 5.25 -9.76
N MET A 81 -5.94 4.63 -10.76
CA MET A 81 -4.63 4.03 -10.65
C MET A 81 -3.54 4.96 -11.19
N ARG A 82 -2.36 4.94 -10.58
CA ARG A 82 -1.22 5.75 -11.04
C ARG A 82 -0.59 5.19 -12.30
N HIS A 83 -0.44 3.87 -12.38
CA HIS A 83 0.37 3.22 -13.42
C HIS A 83 -0.38 2.21 -14.30
N TRP A 84 -1.69 2.02 -14.12
CA TRP A 84 -2.48 1.16 -14.99
C TRP A 84 -3.93 1.63 -15.06
N HIS A 85 -4.79 0.98 -15.83
CA HIS A 85 -6.20 1.38 -15.92
C HIS A 85 -7.05 0.90 -14.72
N PRO A 86 -8.16 1.61 -14.37
CA PRO A 86 -8.50 2.95 -14.84
C PRO A 86 -7.51 3.97 -14.27
N TYR A 87 -6.94 4.84 -15.10
CA TYR A 87 -5.98 5.82 -14.61
C TYR A 87 -6.70 6.91 -13.80
N ILE A 88 -5.99 7.58 -12.88
CA ILE A 88 -6.53 8.73 -12.12
C ILE A 88 -7.22 9.74 -13.04
N LYS A 89 -6.60 10.08 -14.19
CA LYS A 89 -7.20 11.01 -15.18
C LYS A 89 -8.53 10.50 -15.75
N ASP A 90 -8.67 9.19 -15.96
CA ASP A 90 -9.88 8.59 -16.51
C ASP A 90 -11.02 8.71 -15.51
N SER A 91 -10.72 8.47 -14.22
CA SER A 91 -11.67 8.58 -13.12
C SER A 91 -12.06 10.03 -12.84
N VAL A 92 -11.13 10.99 -12.96
CA VAL A 92 -11.44 12.43 -12.88
C VAL A 92 -12.37 12.86 -14.01
N ALA A 93 -12.16 12.37 -15.24
CA ALA A 93 -13.07 12.62 -16.35
C ALA A 93 -14.47 11.99 -16.10
N GLU A 94 -14.55 10.84 -15.44
CA GLU A 94 -15.84 10.27 -15.00
C GLU A 94 -16.53 11.13 -13.93
N ILE A 95 -15.80 11.62 -12.94
CA ILE A 95 -16.30 12.53 -11.90
C ILE A 95 -16.91 13.78 -12.52
N ARG A 96 -16.22 14.40 -13.50
CA ARG A 96 -16.76 15.55 -14.25
C ARG A 96 -18.04 15.21 -15.00
N ARG A 97 -18.06 14.09 -15.74
CA ARG A 97 -19.27 13.65 -16.47
C ARG A 97 -20.45 13.37 -15.55
N ALA A 98 -20.19 13.01 -14.30
CA ALA A 98 -21.24 12.84 -13.28
C ALA A 98 -21.77 14.17 -12.71
N GLY A 99 -21.17 15.32 -13.07
CA GLY A 99 -21.58 16.64 -12.61
C GLY A 99 -21.07 17.03 -11.22
N THR A 100 -20.13 16.26 -10.65
CA THR A 100 -19.54 16.56 -9.33
C THR A 100 -18.38 17.53 -9.47
N GLN A 101 -18.37 18.59 -8.64
CA GLN A 101 -17.31 19.62 -8.65
C GLN A 101 -16.27 19.46 -7.53
N ARG A 102 -16.58 18.67 -6.49
CA ARG A 102 -15.76 18.49 -5.29
C ARG A 102 -15.30 17.05 -5.15
N VAL A 103 -13.99 16.83 -5.01
CA VAL A 103 -13.39 15.50 -4.88
C VAL A 103 -12.44 15.42 -3.69
N VAL A 104 -12.63 14.39 -2.86
CA VAL A 104 -11.67 13.97 -1.84
C VAL A 104 -10.78 12.88 -2.44
N GLY A 105 -9.49 13.14 -2.60
CA GLY A 105 -8.50 12.16 -3.02
C GLY A 105 -7.85 11.48 -1.82
N VAL A 106 -7.86 10.15 -1.80
CA VAL A 106 -7.16 9.35 -0.77
C VAL A 106 -6.30 8.30 -1.45
N VAL A 107 -5.03 8.23 -1.09
CA VAL A 107 -4.13 7.18 -1.56
C VAL A 107 -4.25 5.97 -0.64
N MET A 108 -4.37 4.77 -1.20
CA MET A 108 -4.40 3.50 -0.51
C MET A 108 -2.99 3.06 -0.05
N ALA A 109 -2.26 4.02 0.53
CA ALA A 109 -0.99 3.89 1.20
C ALA A 109 -1.04 4.84 2.42
N PRO A 110 -0.94 4.34 3.67
CA PRO A 110 -1.18 5.14 4.86
C PRO A 110 -0.06 6.13 5.20
N HIS A 111 1.15 5.90 4.69
CA HIS A 111 2.34 6.69 5.00
C HIS A 111 2.69 7.61 3.84
N TYR A 112 2.90 8.89 4.13
CA TYR A 112 3.25 9.87 3.12
C TYR A 112 4.69 9.69 2.64
N SER A 113 4.87 9.78 1.32
CA SER A 113 6.15 10.09 0.70
C SER A 113 5.92 10.98 -0.51
N GLY A 114 6.84 11.90 -0.78
CA GLY A 114 6.85 12.66 -2.03
C GLY A 114 7.01 11.77 -3.28
N MET A 115 7.68 10.62 -3.15
CA MET A 115 7.85 9.64 -4.24
C MET A 115 6.64 8.70 -4.41
N SER A 116 5.84 8.54 -3.35
CA SER A 116 4.60 7.78 -3.35
C SER A 116 3.40 8.74 -3.41
N VAL A 117 2.73 9.02 -2.28
CA VAL A 117 1.53 9.86 -2.16
C VAL A 117 1.63 11.17 -2.94
N GLY A 118 2.75 11.88 -2.84
CA GLY A 118 2.97 13.14 -3.55
C GLY A 118 2.88 13.01 -5.09
N ALA A 119 3.26 11.86 -5.64
CA ALA A 119 3.14 11.61 -7.08
C ALA A 119 1.71 11.24 -7.52
N TYR A 120 0.89 10.66 -6.64
CA TYR A 120 -0.55 10.51 -6.89
C TYR A 120 -1.26 11.86 -6.82
N GLU A 121 -0.93 12.66 -5.79
CA GLU A 121 -1.41 14.04 -5.64
C GLU A 121 -1.13 14.84 -6.91
N LYS A 122 0.10 14.80 -7.43
CA LYS A 122 0.46 15.46 -8.69
C LYS A 122 -0.46 15.04 -9.85
N LYS A 123 -0.70 13.73 -10.04
CA LYS A 123 -1.57 13.22 -11.10
C LYS A 123 -3.02 13.66 -10.94
N LEU A 124 -3.53 13.68 -9.71
CA LEU A 124 -4.89 14.14 -9.42
C LEU A 124 -5.02 15.64 -9.68
N LEU A 125 -4.10 16.46 -9.17
CA LEU A 125 -4.14 17.91 -9.38
C LEU A 125 -3.98 18.28 -10.86
N GLU A 126 -3.09 17.62 -11.60
CA GLU A 126 -2.95 17.78 -13.06
C GLU A 126 -4.28 17.50 -13.78
N ALA A 127 -4.93 16.38 -13.48
CA ALA A 127 -6.21 16.02 -14.08
C ALA A 127 -7.35 16.94 -13.63
N ALA A 128 -7.33 17.43 -12.38
CA ALA A 128 -8.36 18.29 -11.81
C ALA A 128 -8.31 19.72 -12.36
N HIS A 129 -7.15 20.22 -12.80
CA HIS A 129 -6.93 21.59 -13.29
C HIS A 129 -7.25 21.82 -14.79
N GLU A 130 -7.90 20.89 -15.48
CA GLU A 130 -8.31 21.11 -16.88
C GLU A 130 -9.41 22.20 -17.00
N SER A 131 -10.03 22.36 -18.17
CA SER A 131 -10.89 23.50 -18.52
C SER A 131 -12.04 23.80 -17.54
N GLU A 132 -12.51 22.79 -16.81
CA GLU A 132 -13.45 22.92 -15.69
C GLU A 132 -12.78 22.37 -14.41
N PRO A 133 -12.18 23.26 -13.59
CA PRO A 133 -11.45 22.84 -12.41
C PRO A 133 -12.35 22.16 -11.37
N LEU A 134 -11.90 21.03 -10.84
CA LEU A 134 -12.50 20.42 -9.65
C LEU A 134 -11.85 21.00 -8.40
N GLU A 135 -12.63 21.21 -7.35
CA GLU A 135 -12.10 21.47 -6.02
C GLU A 135 -11.62 20.16 -5.39
N VAL A 136 -10.38 20.15 -4.86
CA VAL A 136 -9.72 18.94 -4.38
C VAL A 136 -9.35 19.06 -2.89
N ALA A 137 -9.79 18.08 -2.09
CA ALA A 137 -9.27 17.80 -0.76
C ALA A 137 -8.37 16.56 -0.82
N LEU A 138 -7.19 16.61 -0.21
CA LEU A 138 -6.19 15.53 -0.29
C LEU A 138 -5.90 14.96 1.08
N VAL A 139 -6.07 13.65 1.23
CA VAL A 139 -5.57 12.90 2.38
C VAL A 139 -4.12 12.49 2.09
N ARG A 140 -3.17 13.15 2.75
CA ARG A 140 -1.73 12.92 2.53
C ARG A 140 -1.14 11.81 3.40
N SER A 141 -1.63 11.65 4.62
CA SER A 141 -1.20 10.60 5.54
C SER A 141 -2.38 10.18 6.41
N TRP A 142 -2.44 8.91 6.79
CA TRP A 142 -3.52 8.37 7.61
C TRP A 142 -3.11 7.13 8.44
N TRP A 143 -1.81 6.85 8.59
CA TRP A 143 -1.32 5.74 9.40
C TRP A 143 -1.74 5.82 10.88
N GLU A 144 -2.04 7.03 11.39
CA GLU A 144 -2.46 7.26 12.79
C GLU A 144 -3.90 6.83 13.07
N GLN A 145 -4.67 6.49 12.03
CA GLN A 145 -6.09 6.17 12.22
C GLN A 145 -6.27 4.99 13.17
N PRO A 146 -6.99 5.17 14.31
CA PRO A 146 -7.09 4.14 15.33
C PRO A 146 -7.60 2.80 14.79
N ALA A 147 -8.60 2.83 13.90
CA ALA A 147 -9.16 1.64 13.28
C ALA A 147 -8.15 0.89 12.39
N PHE A 148 -7.24 1.59 11.70
CA PHE A 148 -6.17 0.96 10.92
C PHE A 148 -5.19 0.26 11.86
N LEU A 149 -4.70 0.96 12.89
CA LEU A 149 -3.74 0.42 13.86
C LEU A 149 -4.33 -0.76 14.68
N ASP A 150 -5.60 -0.70 15.06
CA ASP A 150 -6.31 -1.78 15.75
C ASP A 150 -6.46 -3.01 14.84
N THR A 151 -6.79 -2.79 13.58
CA THR A 151 -6.91 -3.87 12.60
C THR A 151 -5.56 -4.54 12.36
N MET A 152 -4.48 -3.76 12.18
CA MET A 152 -3.13 -4.29 12.08
C MET A 152 -2.72 -5.08 13.32
N ALA A 153 -2.99 -4.56 14.52
CA ALA A 153 -2.71 -5.26 15.77
C ALA A 153 -3.49 -6.60 15.85
N ASN A 154 -4.76 -6.60 15.43
CA ASN A 154 -5.57 -7.81 15.36
C ASN A 154 -4.98 -8.84 14.37
N ARG A 155 -4.49 -8.41 13.21
CA ARG A 155 -3.83 -9.29 12.22
C ARG A 155 -2.57 -9.92 12.77
N VAL A 156 -1.74 -9.15 13.49
CA VAL A 156 -0.54 -9.67 14.15
C VAL A 156 -0.93 -10.68 15.23
N ARG A 157 -1.89 -10.36 16.10
CA ARG A 157 -2.37 -11.29 17.14
C ARG A 157 -2.85 -12.62 16.56
N GLN A 158 -3.63 -12.57 15.49
CA GLN A 158 -4.11 -13.78 14.79
C GLN A 158 -2.97 -14.58 14.15
N ALA A 159 -1.99 -13.91 13.54
CA ALA A 159 -0.87 -14.58 12.91
C ALA A 159 0.07 -15.24 13.92
N LEU A 160 0.28 -14.59 15.07
CA LEU A 160 1.08 -15.15 16.17
C LEU A 160 0.51 -16.47 16.71
N GLN A 161 -0.82 -16.65 16.68
CA GLN A 161 -1.47 -17.90 17.10
C GLN A 161 -1.13 -19.11 16.20
N ARG A 162 -0.54 -18.91 15.03
CA ARG A 162 -0.10 -19.99 14.14
C ARG A 162 1.27 -20.56 14.52
N PHE A 163 1.94 -19.97 15.50
CA PHE A 163 3.20 -20.48 16.04
C PHE A 163 2.97 -21.24 17.33
N PRO A 164 3.70 -22.35 17.58
CA PRO A 164 3.59 -23.10 18.82
C PRO A 164 4.07 -22.30 20.04
N LYS A 165 5.00 -21.36 19.83
CA LYS A 165 5.57 -20.51 20.89
C LYS A 165 5.56 -19.04 20.46
N PRO A 166 4.39 -18.37 20.50
CA PRO A 166 4.26 -16.99 20.02
C PRO A 166 5.23 -15.99 20.66
N SER A 167 5.62 -16.20 21.91
CA SER A 167 6.55 -15.34 22.65
C SER A 167 8.01 -15.42 22.18
N GLU A 168 8.40 -16.46 21.43
CA GLU A 168 9.76 -16.62 20.89
C GLU A 168 9.87 -16.10 19.43
N VAL A 169 8.73 -15.76 18.80
CA VAL A 169 8.67 -15.34 17.39
C VAL A 169 9.32 -13.97 17.21
N GLN A 170 10.22 -13.85 16.23
CA GLN A 170 10.74 -12.56 15.82
C GLN A 170 9.73 -11.85 14.92
N VAL A 171 9.09 -10.80 15.43
CA VAL A 171 8.16 -9.97 14.65
C VAL A 171 8.95 -8.92 13.87
N ILE A 172 8.75 -8.87 12.56
CA ILE A 172 9.45 -7.97 11.64
C ILE A 172 8.40 -7.18 10.85
N PHE A 173 8.31 -5.89 11.11
CA PHE A 173 7.50 -4.98 10.31
C PHE A 173 8.23 -4.66 9.00
N THR A 174 7.50 -4.71 7.88
CA THR A 174 8.06 -4.43 6.55
C THR A 174 7.27 -3.38 5.78
N ALA A 175 7.99 -2.66 4.91
CA ALA A 175 7.41 -1.70 3.98
C ALA A 175 8.24 -1.65 2.69
N HIS A 176 7.65 -1.12 1.61
CA HIS A 176 8.40 -0.92 0.38
C HIS A 176 9.55 0.06 0.61
N SER A 177 10.76 -0.32 0.19
CA SER A 177 11.94 0.53 0.24
C SER A 177 11.81 1.70 -0.76
N LEU A 178 12.43 2.83 -0.46
CA LEU A 178 12.54 3.96 -1.40
C LEU A 178 14.02 4.38 -1.50
N PRO A 179 14.44 5.09 -2.57
CA PRO A 179 15.79 5.64 -2.64
C PRO A 179 16.12 6.53 -1.44
N GLU A 180 17.30 6.38 -0.84
CA GLU A 180 17.68 7.10 0.40
C GLU A 180 17.67 8.63 0.25
N ARG A 181 17.73 9.14 -0.98
CA ARG A 181 17.65 10.59 -1.27
C ARG A 181 16.40 11.27 -0.72
N ILE A 182 15.33 10.52 -0.42
CA ILE A 182 14.14 11.09 0.23
C ILE A 182 14.46 11.66 1.62
N LEU A 183 15.48 11.12 2.31
CA LEU A 183 15.92 11.61 3.62
C LEU A 183 16.45 13.03 3.54
N ALA A 184 17.25 13.32 2.52
CA ALA A 184 17.77 14.67 2.27
C ALA A 184 16.65 15.68 1.92
N ALA A 185 15.51 15.19 1.44
CA ALA A 185 14.33 15.99 1.15
C ALA A 185 13.42 16.21 2.38
N GLY A 186 13.76 15.63 3.54
CA GLY A 186 12.93 15.68 4.74
C GLY A 186 11.61 14.91 4.58
N ASP A 187 11.60 13.87 3.75
CA ASP A 187 10.42 13.03 3.53
C ASP A 187 10.11 12.22 4.81
N PRO A 188 8.88 12.31 5.36
CA PRO A 188 8.54 11.70 6.65
C PRO A 188 8.28 10.18 6.58
N TYR A 189 8.37 9.58 5.40
CA TYR A 189 8.02 8.18 5.17
C TYR A 189 8.68 7.19 6.16
N PRO A 190 10.01 7.23 6.40
CA PRO A 190 10.65 6.33 7.36
C PRO A 190 10.15 6.52 8.80
N GLU A 191 9.91 7.76 9.21
CA GLU A 191 9.44 8.11 10.54
C GLU A 191 8.00 7.65 10.76
N GLU A 192 7.10 7.92 9.81
CA GLU A 192 5.69 7.48 9.87
C GLU A 192 5.59 5.95 9.88
N LEU A 193 6.38 5.26 9.06
CA LEU A 193 6.45 3.80 9.04
C LEU A 193 6.86 3.23 10.39
N LYS A 194 7.97 3.73 10.96
CA LYS A 194 8.47 3.27 12.27
C LYS A 194 7.51 3.62 13.40
N ALA A 195 6.87 4.79 13.34
CA ALA A 195 5.88 5.21 14.33
C ALA A 195 4.65 4.29 14.31
N SER A 196 4.13 3.96 13.12
CA SER A 196 3.01 3.03 12.98
C SER A 196 3.36 1.60 13.46
N ALA A 197 4.55 1.11 13.14
CA ALA A 197 5.04 -0.19 13.63
C ALA A 197 5.17 -0.20 15.16
N ALA A 198 5.75 0.86 15.74
CA ALA A 198 5.90 0.99 17.19
C ALA A 198 4.55 1.06 17.89
N GLU A 199 3.57 1.76 17.33
CA GLU A 199 2.22 1.86 17.91
C GLU A 199 1.47 0.51 17.84
N VAL A 200 1.58 -0.23 16.73
CA VAL A 200 1.04 -1.60 16.64
C VAL A 200 1.71 -2.53 17.65
N ALA A 201 3.04 -2.45 17.76
CA ALA A 201 3.80 -3.24 18.73
C ALA A 201 3.39 -2.91 20.18
N ARG A 202 3.18 -1.63 20.49
CA ARG A 202 2.72 -1.16 21.81
C ARG A 202 1.33 -1.70 22.15
N ARG A 203 0.37 -1.69 21.21
CA ARG A 203 -0.99 -2.24 21.42
C ARG A 203 -1.02 -3.73 21.73
N LEU A 204 0.04 -4.45 21.36
CA LEU A 204 0.19 -5.88 21.56
C LEU A 204 1.15 -6.23 22.68
N GLU A 205 1.75 -5.22 23.32
CA GLU A 205 2.80 -5.39 24.33
C GLU A 205 3.93 -6.31 23.82
N LEU A 206 4.29 -6.18 22.53
CA LEU A 206 5.39 -6.95 21.97
C LEU A 206 6.68 -6.56 22.68
N GLY A 207 7.47 -7.57 23.08
CA GLY A 207 8.79 -7.35 23.64
C GLY A 207 9.75 -6.81 22.57
N GLU A 208 10.52 -7.69 21.95
CA GLU A 208 11.42 -7.30 20.87
C GLU A 208 10.74 -7.44 19.51
N TRP A 209 10.87 -6.40 18.68
CA TRP A 209 10.42 -6.39 17.29
C TRP A 209 11.44 -5.67 16.41
N HIS A 210 11.36 -5.90 15.10
CA HIS A 210 12.30 -5.35 14.13
C HIS A 210 11.57 -4.63 13.01
N PHE A 211 12.30 -3.79 12.28
CA PHE A 211 11.82 -3.13 11.08
C PHE A 211 12.81 -3.36 9.93
N ALA A 212 12.29 -3.67 8.74
CA ALA A 212 13.08 -3.77 7.52
C ALA A 212 12.29 -3.25 6.32
N TYR A 213 12.99 -2.98 5.24
CA TYR A 213 12.39 -2.66 3.96
C TYR A 213 12.46 -3.86 3.02
N GLN A 214 11.50 -3.94 2.11
CA GLN A 214 11.45 -4.93 1.05
C GLN A 214 11.36 -4.24 -0.31
N SER A 215 11.55 -5.01 -1.39
CA SER A 215 11.26 -4.56 -2.76
C SER A 215 12.10 -3.35 -3.21
N ALA A 216 13.34 -3.22 -2.71
CA ALA A 216 14.28 -2.21 -3.21
C ALA A 216 14.52 -2.40 -4.72
N GLY A 217 14.48 -1.30 -5.46
CA GLY A 217 14.62 -1.36 -6.92
C GLY A 217 16.06 -1.66 -7.36
N ALA A 218 16.18 -2.33 -8.52
CA ALA A 218 17.46 -2.67 -9.14
C ALA A 218 18.12 -1.44 -9.81
N THR A 219 18.54 -0.46 -9.00
CA THR A 219 19.26 0.75 -9.44
C THR A 219 20.60 0.86 -8.69
N ASN A 220 21.50 1.71 -9.19
CA ASN A 220 22.82 1.94 -8.57
C ASN A 220 22.78 2.96 -7.41
N GLU A 221 21.63 3.59 -7.16
CA GLU A 221 21.47 4.50 -6.02
C GLU A 221 21.17 3.69 -4.75
N PRO A 222 21.55 4.17 -3.55
CA PRO A 222 21.22 3.49 -2.32
C PRO A 222 19.73 3.58 -2.01
N TRP A 223 19.20 2.52 -1.38
CA TRP A 223 17.81 2.38 -0.97
C TRP A 223 17.73 2.23 0.54
N LEU A 224 16.61 2.65 1.13
CA LEU A 224 16.40 2.57 2.58
C LEU A 224 16.57 1.12 3.08
N GLY A 225 17.40 0.98 4.11
CA GLY A 225 17.69 -0.28 4.78
C GLY A 225 17.25 -0.34 6.25
N PRO A 226 17.37 -1.51 6.90
CA PRO A 226 17.95 -2.73 6.35
C PRO A 226 17.00 -3.46 5.38
N ASP A 227 17.54 -4.26 4.46
CA ASP A 227 16.75 -5.16 3.61
C ASP A 227 16.17 -6.32 4.44
N ALA A 228 14.94 -6.74 4.13
CA ALA A 228 14.23 -7.77 4.87
C ALA A 228 14.89 -9.16 4.76
N ALA A 229 15.43 -9.54 3.58
CA ALA A 229 16.12 -10.82 3.42
C ALA A 229 17.46 -10.83 4.19
N GLU A 230 18.17 -9.70 4.21
CA GLU A 230 19.38 -9.54 5.01
C GLU A 230 19.07 -9.64 6.51
N LEU A 231 18.05 -8.93 6.99
CA LEU A 231 17.64 -8.98 8.39
C LEU A 231 17.17 -10.39 8.80
N MET A 232 16.35 -11.06 7.98
CA MET A 232 15.93 -12.44 8.22
C MET A 232 17.14 -13.38 8.36
N THR A 233 18.12 -13.26 7.45
CA THR A 233 19.34 -14.06 7.50
C THR A 233 20.15 -13.79 8.77
N LYS A 234 20.25 -12.52 9.17
CA LYS A 234 20.92 -12.10 10.40
C LYS A 234 20.25 -12.69 11.63
N LEU A 235 18.93 -12.54 11.77
CA LEU A 235 18.17 -13.04 12.92
C LEU A 235 18.23 -14.57 13.03
N ALA A 236 18.15 -15.29 11.91
CA ALA A 236 18.28 -16.75 11.89
C ALA A 236 19.65 -17.21 12.44
N ARG A 237 20.73 -16.49 12.09
CA ARG A 237 22.10 -16.86 12.50
C ARG A 237 22.44 -16.41 13.92
N GLU A 238 22.23 -15.13 14.22
CA GLU A 238 22.71 -14.50 15.46
C GLU A 238 21.83 -14.84 16.65
N LYS A 239 20.52 -14.92 16.44
CA LYS A 239 19.55 -15.22 17.51
C LYS A 239 19.08 -16.66 17.54
N ARG A 240 19.50 -17.47 16.56
CA ARG A 240 18.97 -18.83 16.35
C ARG A 240 17.45 -18.82 16.34
N ALA A 241 16.88 -17.83 15.67
CA ALA A 241 15.44 -17.66 15.61
C ALA A 241 14.83 -18.77 14.75
N ASP A 242 14.01 -19.63 15.36
CA ASP A 242 13.33 -20.74 14.67
C ASP A 242 12.02 -20.29 13.98
N ALA A 243 11.51 -19.10 14.33
CA ALA A 243 10.23 -18.57 13.83
C ALA A 243 10.27 -17.05 13.62
N MET A 244 9.68 -16.59 12.51
CA MET A 244 9.56 -15.18 12.14
C MET A 244 8.17 -14.85 11.62
N LEU A 245 7.64 -13.69 12.02
CA LEU A 245 6.39 -13.15 11.51
C LEU A 245 6.65 -11.84 10.77
N LEU A 246 6.36 -11.81 9.47
CA LEU A 246 6.37 -10.58 8.69
C LEU A 246 5.05 -9.82 8.83
N VAL A 247 5.14 -8.51 9.06
CA VAL A 247 4.01 -7.59 9.19
C VAL A 247 4.16 -6.48 8.16
N PRO A 248 3.58 -6.63 6.95
CA PRO A 248 3.71 -5.65 5.87
C PRO A 248 2.92 -4.36 6.15
N ILE A 249 3.37 -3.56 7.11
CA ILE A 249 2.70 -2.36 7.63
C ILE A 249 2.55 -1.26 6.58
N GLY A 250 3.47 -1.20 5.61
CA GLY A 250 3.41 -0.23 4.50
C GLY A 250 2.39 -0.55 3.41
N PHE A 251 1.65 -1.66 3.52
CA PHE A 251 0.77 -2.17 2.48
C PHE A 251 -0.63 -2.49 3.02
N VAL A 252 -1.67 -2.22 2.23
CA VAL A 252 -3.07 -2.39 2.66
C VAL A 252 -3.81 -3.55 1.98
N CYS A 253 -3.27 -4.11 0.90
CA CYS A 253 -3.90 -5.25 0.21
C CYS A 253 -2.86 -6.17 -0.41
N ASP A 254 -3.29 -7.36 -0.80
CA ASP A 254 -2.46 -8.26 -1.58
C ASP A 254 -2.16 -7.66 -2.98
N HIS A 255 -0.90 -7.77 -3.37
CA HIS A 255 -0.36 -7.39 -4.68
C HIS A 255 1.00 -8.09 -4.84
N VAL A 256 1.75 -7.78 -5.89
CA VAL A 256 2.98 -8.53 -6.23
C VAL A 256 4.03 -8.51 -5.11
N GLU A 257 4.25 -7.38 -4.43
CA GLU A 257 5.22 -7.32 -3.32
C GLU A 257 4.81 -8.16 -2.09
N ILE A 258 3.55 -8.57 -1.99
CA ILE A 258 3.09 -9.49 -0.93
C ILE A 258 3.09 -10.93 -1.44
N LEU A 259 2.39 -11.18 -2.54
CA LEU A 259 2.14 -12.53 -3.06
C LEU A 259 3.38 -13.17 -3.68
N TYR A 260 4.36 -12.36 -4.10
CA TYR A 260 5.61 -12.84 -4.66
C TYR A 260 6.77 -12.64 -3.67
N ASP A 261 7.10 -11.39 -3.29
CA ASP A 261 8.30 -11.17 -2.48
C ASP A 261 8.21 -11.91 -1.13
N ILE A 262 7.06 -11.86 -0.46
CA ILE A 262 6.87 -12.56 0.81
C ILE A 262 6.51 -14.04 0.61
N ASP A 263 5.36 -14.30 -0.01
CA ASP A 263 4.77 -15.65 -0.05
C ASP A 263 5.57 -16.64 -0.90
N ILE A 264 6.51 -16.14 -1.72
CA ILE A 264 7.36 -16.96 -2.56
C ILE A 264 8.84 -16.78 -2.22
N GLU A 265 9.39 -15.56 -2.31
CA GLU A 265 10.85 -15.37 -2.19
C GLU A 265 11.33 -15.50 -0.74
N TYR A 266 10.69 -14.80 0.19
CA TYR A 266 11.04 -14.88 1.61
C TYR A 266 10.63 -16.23 2.21
N GLN A 267 9.53 -16.84 1.77
CA GLN A 267 9.22 -18.24 2.10
C GLN A 267 10.31 -19.21 1.64
N ALA A 268 10.86 -19.03 0.44
CA ALA A 268 11.98 -19.84 -0.03
C ALA A 268 13.27 -19.58 0.78
N LEU A 269 13.53 -18.33 1.17
CA LEU A 269 14.65 -17.99 2.04
C LEU A 269 14.51 -18.63 3.43
N ALA A 270 13.34 -18.50 4.06
CA ALA A 270 13.07 -19.07 5.38
C ALA A 270 13.26 -20.59 5.39
N ARG A 271 12.78 -21.29 4.34
CA ARG A 271 13.05 -22.74 4.16
C ARG A 271 14.54 -23.07 4.12
N ARG A 272 15.36 -22.27 3.44
CA ARG A 272 16.83 -22.46 3.41
C ARG A 272 17.49 -22.18 4.75
N LEU A 273 16.91 -21.27 5.54
CA LEU A 273 17.40 -20.91 6.87
C LEU A 273 16.90 -21.86 7.97
N GLY A 274 15.95 -22.76 7.66
CA GLY A 274 15.33 -23.65 8.65
C GLY A 274 14.34 -22.93 9.58
N VAL A 275 13.76 -21.82 9.13
CA VAL A 275 12.88 -20.94 9.92
C VAL A 275 11.43 -21.12 9.49
N GLN A 276 10.50 -21.24 10.44
CA GLN A 276 9.07 -21.08 10.15
C GLN A 276 8.78 -19.60 9.88
N LEU A 277 8.30 -19.30 8.67
CA LEU A 277 7.89 -17.95 8.29
C LEU A 277 6.38 -17.87 8.11
N GLU A 278 5.76 -16.92 8.79
CA GLU A 278 4.39 -16.50 8.53
C GLU A 278 4.38 -15.02 8.14
N ARG A 279 3.29 -14.58 7.53
CA ARG A 279 2.95 -13.16 7.46
C ARG A 279 1.56 -12.88 7.98
N THR A 280 1.30 -11.64 8.38
CA THR A 280 -0.08 -11.20 8.57
C THR A 280 -0.88 -11.29 7.26
N ALA A 281 -2.17 -11.60 7.37
CA ALA A 281 -3.08 -11.44 6.24
C ALA A 281 -3.17 -9.94 5.89
N SER A 282 -3.14 -9.63 4.60
CA SER A 282 -3.34 -8.26 4.12
C SER A 282 -4.73 -7.76 4.51
N LEU A 283 -4.86 -6.45 4.71
CA LEU A 283 -6.15 -5.88 5.11
C LEU A 283 -7.22 -6.05 4.03
N ASN A 284 -6.84 -5.98 2.74
CA ASN A 284 -7.75 -6.13 1.61
C ASN A 284 -8.97 -5.20 1.79
N ASP A 285 -10.18 -5.71 1.91
CA ASP A 285 -11.40 -4.94 2.15
C ASP A 285 -11.94 -5.04 3.59
N ASP A 286 -11.04 -5.29 4.56
CA ASP A 286 -11.38 -5.40 5.98
C ASP A 286 -12.24 -4.20 6.46
N PRO A 287 -13.33 -4.44 7.21
CA PRO A 287 -14.19 -3.38 7.72
C PRO A 287 -13.45 -2.31 8.54
N GLY A 288 -12.39 -2.67 9.26
CA GLY A 288 -11.58 -1.72 10.02
C GLY A 288 -10.73 -0.80 9.15
N LEU A 289 -10.19 -1.30 8.02
CA LEU A 289 -9.55 -0.46 7.01
C LEU A 289 -10.59 0.47 6.36
N VAL A 290 -11.74 -0.06 5.98
CA VAL A 290 -12.84 0.73 5.39
C VAL A 290 -13.27 1.84 6.33
N ALA A 291 -13.40 1.56 7.63
CA ALA A 291 -13.75 2.55 8.64
C ALA A 291 -12.68 3.64 8.78
N ALA A 292 -11.40 3.27 8.80
CA ALA A 292 -10.28 4.21 8.85
C ALA A 292 -10.30 5.17 7.64
N VAL A 293 -10.46 4.63 6.43
CA VAL A 293 -10.49 5.43 5.19
C VAL A 293 -11.73 6.31 5.14
N ALA A 294 -12.91 5.80 5.52
CA ALA A 294 -14.13 6.60 5.60
C ALA A 294 -13.98 7.78 6.58
N GLN A 295 -13.31 7.57 7.71
CA GLN A 295 -13.08 8.62 8.71
C GLN A 295 -12.18 9.74 8.17
N VAL A 296 -11.06 9.41 7.50
CA VAL A 296 -10.18 10.45 6.93
C VAL A 296 -10.80 11.18 5.76
N VAL A 297 -11.66 10.50 4.98
CA VAL A 297 -12.43 11.16 3.93
C VAL A 297 -13.40 12.18 4.51
N LYS A 298 -14.13 11.84 5.58
CA LYS A 298 -15.01 12.78 6.27
C LYS A 298 -14.24 13.96 6.86
N HIS A 299 -13.09 13.68 7.48
CA HIS A 299 -12.24 14.72 8.05
C HIS A 299 -11.75 15.70 6.98
N ALA A 300 -11.18 15.21 5.88
CA ALA A 300 -10.69 16.05 4.78
C ALA A 300 -11.81 16.86 4.10
N ALA A 301 -13.03 16.32 4.01
CA ALA A 301 -14.17 17.07 3.51
C ALA A 301 -14.63 18.16 4.50
N ALA A 302 -14.64 17.88 5.80
CA ALA A 302 -15.00 18.85 6.84
C ALA A 302 -13.99 20.00 6.93
N GLU A 303 -12.68 19.74 6.76
CA GLU A 303 -11.64 20.79 6.70
C GLU A 303 -11.82 21.76 5.51
N ARG A 304 -12.64 21.39 4.52
CA ARG A 304 -13.01 22.22 3.37
C ARG A 304 -14.42 22.80 3.48
N ASP A 305 -15.09 22.64 4.62
CA ASP A 305 -16.49 23.04 4.83
C ASP A 305 -17.47 22.40 3.82
N TRP A 306 -17.19 21.16 3.40
CA TRP A 306 -18.05 20.42 2.45
C TRP A 306 -19.14 19.56 3.14
N LEU A 307 -19.12 19.48 4.46
CA LEU A 307 -20.04 18.67 5.30
C LEU A 307 -20.70 19.50 6.39
#